data_AF-A0AAU2EPP5-F1
#
_entry.id   AF-A0AAU2EPP5-F1
#
_cell.length_a   1.000
_cell.length_b   1.000
_cell.length_c   1.000
_cell.angle_alpha   90.00
_cell.angle_beta   90.00
_cell.angle_gamma   90.00
#
_symmetry.space_group_name_H-M   'P 1'
#
loop_
_entity.id
_entity.type
_entity.pdbx_description
1 polymer ?
#
loop_
_entity_poly.entity_id
_entity_poly.type
_entity_poly.pdbx_seq_one_letter_code
_entity_poly.pdbx_strand_id
1 'polypeptide(L)'
;MTTRDDDRRTDVTSLVNEIQGHLLIAATRQEGHEAAARFSARFDWLTSHQRAELERQFEAEQLALARASWQRTAVRSAELRAEYEAKYLRLKGRLTAACLTLAAMAVPLGLFLAALRR
;
A
#
# COMPACT_ATOMS: atom_id res chain seq x y z
N MET A 1 -20.04 -19.66 -9.86
CA MET A 1 -19.88 -19.57 -8.39
C MET A 1 -18.79 -18.57 -8.00
N THR A 2 -17.66 -18.47 -8.73
CA THR A 2 -16.51 -17.58 -8.44
C THR A 2 -16.76 -16.07 -8.51
N THR A 3 -17.61 -15.58 -9.41
CA THR A 3 -17.80 -14.13 -9.65
C THR A 3 -18.47 -13.40 -8.48
N ARG A 4 -19.41 -14.04 -7.78
CA ARG A 4 -20.13 -13.45 -6.63
C ARG A 4 -19.27 -13.31 -5.38
N ASP A 5 -18.24 -14.14 -5.25
CA ASP A 5 -17.33 -14.11 -4.10
C ASP A 5 -16.22 -13.07 -4.29
N ASP A 6 -15.76 -12.90 -5.53
CA ASP A 6 -14.78 -11.88 -5.91
C ASP A 6 -15.37 -10.47 -5.82
N ASP A 7 -16.64 -10.31 -6.24
CA ASP A 7 -17.38 -9.04 -6.14
C ASP A 7 -17.56 -8.61 -4.66
N ARG A 8 -17.95 -9.55 -3.79
CA ARG A 8 -18.06 -9.30 -2.34
C ARG A 8 -16.72 -8.96 -1.71
N ARG A 9 -15.63 -9.63 -2.11
CA ARG A 9 -14.29 -9.33 -1.60
C ARG A 9 -13.81 -7.94 -2.03
N THR A 10 -14.13 -7.55 -3.27
CA THR A 10 -13.81 -6.22 -3.80
C THR A 10 -14.58 -5.12 -3.06
N ASP A 11 -15.87 -5.34 -2.80
CA ASP A 11 -16.73 -4.44 -2.02
C ASP A 11 -16.21 -4.22 -0.59
N VAL A 12 -15.89 -5.31 0.12
CA VAL A 12 -15.30 -5.23 1.48
C VAL A 12 -13.96 -4.48 1.47
N THR A 13 -13.12 -4.71 0.46
CA THR A 13 -11.81 -4.03 0.36
C THR A 13 -12.00 -2.53 0.09
N SER A 14 -12.95 -2.16 -0.75
CA SER A 14 -13.30 -0.75 -1.01
C SER A 14 -13.78 -0.05 0.26
N LEU A 15 -14.71 -0.68 0.99
CA LEU A 15 -15.23 -0.14 2.24
C LEU A 15 -14.14 0.05 3.30
N VAL A 16 -13.24 -0.93 3.45
CA VAL A 16 -12.10 -0.81 4.39
C VAL A 16 -11.19 0.35 4.00
N ASN A 17 -10.89 0.52 2.72
CA ASN A 17 -10.05 1.62 2.24
C ASN A 17 -10.69 2.99 2.51
N GLU A 18 -12.01 3.11 2.32
CA GLU A 18 -12.76 4.33 2.61
C GLU A 18 -12.72 4.67 4.10
N ILE A 19 -13.01 3.69 4.97
CA ILE A 19 -12.94 3.86 6.42
C ILE A 19 -11.52 4.25 6.86
N GLN A 20 -10.50 3.56 6.35
CA GLN A 20 -9.10 3.89 6.64
C GLN A 20 -8.75 5.31 6.21
N GLY A 21 -9.21 5.75 5.03
CA GLY A 21 -9.02 7.11 4.54
C GLY A 21 -9.64 8.15 5.49
N HIS A 22 -10.87 7.92 5.94
CA HIS A 22 -11.54 8.78 6.91
C HIS A 22 -10.81 8.82 8.26
N LEU A 23 -10.39 7.66 8.78
CA LEU A 23 -9.66 7.57 10.04
C LEU A 23 -8.31 8.29 9.96
N LEU A 24 -7.60 8.18 8.84
CA LEU A 24 -6.31 8.84 8.63
C LEU A 24 -6.46 10.36 8.67
N ILE A 25 -7.49 10.90 7.98
CA ILE A 25 -7.78 12.34 7.97
C ILE A 25 -8.19 12.82 9.37
N ALA A 26 -9.04 12.06 10.07
CA ALA A 26 -9.48 12.40 11.42
C ALA A 26 -8.29 12.42 12.41
N ALA A 27 -7.43 11.40 12.36
CA ALA A 27 -6.23 11.32 13.19
C ALA A 27 -5.28 12.50 12.94
N THR A 28 -4.96 12.80 11.68
CA THR A 28 -4.08 13.94 11.35
C THR A 28 -4.65 15.28 11.75
N ARG A 29 -5.97 15.45 11.67
CA ARG A 29 -6.61 16.67 12.16
C ARG A 29 -6.44 16.82 13.67
N GLN A 30 -6.65 15.75 14.43
CA GLN A 30 -6.47 15.78 15.88
C GLN A 30 -5.00 16.01 16.27
N GLU A 31 -4.06 15.32 15.63
CA GLU A 31 -2.63 15.55 15.83
C GLU A 31 -2.23 16.99 15.47
N GLY A 32 -2.81 17.55 14.40
CA GLY A 32 -2.62 18.93 13.99
C GLY A 32 -3.09 19.91 15.06
N HIS A 33 -4.29 19.73 15.60
CA HIS A 33 -4.83 20.53 16.70
C HIS A 33 -3.92 20.47 17.95
N GLU A 34 -3.51 19.27 18.37
CA GLU A 34 -2.63 19.09 19.54
C GLU A 34 -1.23 19.69 19.33
N ALA A 35 -0.69 19.57 18.11
CA ALA A 35 0.59 20.18 17.75
C ALA A 35 0.49 21.72 17.72
N ALA A 36 -0.60 22.26 17.17
CA ALA A 36 -0.87 23.69 17.11
C ALA A 36 -0.95 24.29 18.52
N ALA A 37 -1.74 23.68 19.41
CA ALA A 37 -1.88 24.12 20.80
C ALA A 37 -0.54 24.07 21.56
N ARG A 38 0.25 22.99 21.40
CA ARG A 38 1.58 22.88 22.01
C ARG A 38 2.55 23.94 21.46
N PHE A 39 2.46 24.26 20.18
CA PHE A 39 3.33 25.25 19.55
C PHE A 39 2.95 26.66 20.00
N SER A 40 1.66 26.99 20.00
CA SER A 40 1.13 28.30 20.34
C SER A 40 1.29 28.64 21.83
N ALA A 41 1.27 27.62 22.71
CA ALA A 41 1.52 27.75 24.14
C ALA A 41 2.95 28.23 24.48
N ARG A 42 3.90 28.18 23.54
CA ARG A 42 5.26 28.68 23.73
C ARG A 42 5.38 30.19 23.56
N PHE A 43 4.30 30.84 23.12
CA PHE A 43 4.25 32.28 22.86
C PHE A 43 3.27 32.95 23.83
N ASP A 44 3.77 33.24 25.03
CA ASP A 44 2.98 33.86 26.11
C ASP A 44 2.55 35.29 25.81
N TRP A 45 3.21 35.94 24.85
CA TRP A 45 2.91 37.31 24.41
C TRP A 45 1.78 37.38 23.38
N LEU A 46 1.29 36.25 22.85
CA LEU A 46 0.17 36.23 21.92
C LEU A 46 -1.16 36.42 22.66
N THR A 47 -1.98 37.33 22.15
CA THR A 47 -3.38 37.44 22.54
C THR A 47 -4.15 36.19 22.12
N SER A 48 -5.28 35.91 22.79
CA SER A 48 -6.12 34.75 22.47
C SER A 48 -6.58 34.72 21.00
N HIS A 49 -6.84 35.90 20.40
CA HIS A 49 -7.21 36.00 18.99
C HIS A 49 -6.06 35.62 18.06
N GLN A 50 -4.85 36.14 18.31
CA GLN A 50 -3.67 35.81 17.51
C GLN A 50 -3.27 34.34 17.66
N ARG A 51 -3.43 33.77 18.86
CA ARG A 51 -3.22 32.35 19.13
C ARG A 51 -4.17 31.48 18.30
N ALA A 52 -5.47 31.79 18.32
CA ALA A 52 -6.47 31.04 17.56
C ALA A 52 -6.25 31.13 16.03
N GLU A 53 -5.81 32.28 15.52
CA GLU A 53 -5.49 32.42 14.10
C GLU A 53 -4.25 31.61 13.72
N LEU A 54 -3.19 31.66 14.52
CA LEU A 54 -1.98 30.86 14.32
C LEU A 54 -2.27 29.36 14.33
N GLU A 55 -3.10 28.90 15.29
CA GLU A 55 -3.50 27.50 15.37
C GLU A 55 -4.26 27.05 14.12
N ARG A 56 -5.23 27.84 13.64
CA ARG A 56 -5.96 27.54 12.39
C ARG A 56 -5.04 27.43 11.17
N GLN A 57 -4.10 28.37 11.02
CA GLN A 57 -3.16 28.37 9.89
C GLN A 57 -2.21 27.17 9.97
N PHE A 58 -1.71 26.86 11.17
CA PHE A 58 -0.84 25.72 11.40
C PHE A 58 -1.53 24.39 11.07
N GLU A 59 -2.78 24.22 11.51
CA GLU A 59 -3.58 23.02 11.21
C GLU A 59 -3.81 22.85 9.71
N ALA A 60 -4.12 23.94 9.00
CA ALA A 60 -4.34 23.91 7.56
C ALA A 60 -3.07 23.48 6.81
N GLU A 61 -1.91 24.06 7.17
CA GLU A 61 -0.61 23.70 6.60
C GLU A 61 -0.21 22.25 6.93
N GLN A 62 -0.37 21.82 8.18
CA GLN A 62 -0.08 20.44 8.58
C GLN A 62 -0.92 19.43 7.79
N LEU A 63 -2.21 19.71 7.58
CA LEU A 63 -3.08 18.84 6.79
C LEU A 63 -2.70 18.83 5.30
N ALA A 64 -2.22 19.95 4.76
CA ALA A 64 -1.71 20.03 3.39
C ALA A 64 -0.42 19.22 3.22
N LEU A 65 0.53 19.37 4.15
CA LEU A 65 1.79 18.62 4.16
C LEU A 65 1.57 17.11 4.32
N ALA A 66 0.68 16.71 5.23
CA ALA A 66 0.34 15.29 5.44
C ALA A 66 -0.24 14.67 4.16
N ARG A 67 -1.20 15.36 3.52
CA ARG A 67 -1.78 14.91 2.23
C ARG A 67 -0.72 14.77 1.14
N ALA A 68 0.14 15.76 0.97
CA ALA A 68 1.22 15.70 -0.01
C ALA A 68 2.20 14.54 0.28
N SER A 69 2.51 14.30 1.54
CA SER A 69 3.35 13.19 1.97
C SER A 69 2.74 11.84 1.60
N TRP A 70 1.47 11.62 1.96
CA TRP A 70 0.77 10.37 1.64
C TRP A 70 0.62 10.14 0.14
N GLN A 71 0.32 11.18 -0.64
CA GLN A 71 0.26 11.08 -2.10
C GLN A 71 1.59 10.61 -2.69
N ARG A 72 2.72 11.18 -2.24
CA ARG A 72 4.04 10.73 -2.66
C ARG A 72 4.31 9.29 -2.25
N THR A 73 3.97 8.89 -1.02
CA THR A 73 4.14 7.51 -0.57
C THR A 73 3.27 6.54 -1.36
N ALA A 74 2.02 6.90 -1.67
CA ALA A 74 1.12 6.10 -2.48
C ALA A 74 1.69 5.88 -3.89
N VAL A 75 2.10 6.94 -4.57
CA VAL A 75 2.76 6.86 -5.89
C VAL A 75 3.99 5.96 -5.81
N ARG A 76 4.88 6.20 -4.83
CA ARG A 76 6.11 5.41 -4.70
C ARG A 76 5.83 3.93 -4.40
N SER A 77 4.81 3.63 -3.60
CA SER A 77 4.41 2.26 -3.30
C SER A 77 3.87 1.54 -4.54
N ALA A 78 3.13 2.25 -5.40
CA ALA A 78 2.62 1.71 -6.65
C ALA A 78 3.76 1.42 -7.64
N GLU A 79 4.72 2.33 -7.77
CA GLU A 79 5.94 2.12 -8.58
C GLU A 79 6.71 0.88 -8.11
N LEU A 80 7.00 0.80 -6.80
CA LEU A 80 7.69 -0.35 -6.23
C LEU A 80 6.93 -1.64 -6.48
N ARG A 81 5.61 -1.64 -6.26
CA ARG A 81 4.77 -2.81 -6.53
C ARG A 81 4.87 -3.26 -7.99
N ALA A 82 4.81 -2.34 -8.94
CA ALA A 82 4.94 -2.64 -10.36
C ALA A 82 6.32 -3.25 -10.68
N GLU A 83 7.40 -2.70 -10.13
CA GLU A 83 8.75 -3.24 -10.31
C GLU A 83 8.89 -4.66 -9.74
N TYR A 84 8.36 -4.91 -8.54
CA TYR A 84 8.38 -6.22 -7.90
C TYR A 84 7.52 -7.23 -8.64
N GLU A 85 6.33 -6.84 -9.08
CA GLU A 85 5.41 -7.70 -9.83
C GLU A 85 6.02 -8.12 -11.17
N ALA A 86 6.67 -7.20 -11.88
CA ALA A 86 7.39 -7.52 -13.12
C ALA A 86 8.52 -8.55 -12.89
N LYS A 87 9.30 -8.38 -11.81
CA LYS A 87 10.36 -9.33 -11.44
C LYS A 87 9.76 -10.69 -11.05
N TYR A 88 8.69 -10.69 -10.26
CA TYR A 88 8.00 -11.90 -9.82
C TYR A 88 7.41 -12.68 -10.99
N LEU A 89 6.69 -12.03 -11.89
CA LEU A 89 6.10 -12.68 -13.07
C LEU A 89 7.17 -13.28 -13.97
N ARG A 90 8.32 -12.61 -14.14
CA ARG A 90 9.47 -13.16 -14.87
C ARG A 90 10.03 -14.42 -14.18
N LEU A 91 10.21 -14.38 -12.85
CA LEU A 91 10.71 -15.55 -12.10
C LEU A 91 9.72 -16.70 -12.14
N LYS A 92 8.43 -16.42 -11.94
CA LYS A 92 7.34 -17.37 -12.05
C LYS A 92 7.35 -18.04 -13.41
N GLY A 93 7.44 -17.27 -14.50
CA GLY A 93 7.53 -17.81 -15.86
C GLY A 93 8.73 -18.73 -16.08
N ARG A 94 9.90 -18.39 -15.53
CA ARG A 94 11.10 -19.25 -15.59
C ARG A 94 10.93 -20.54 -14.81
N LEU A 95 10.36 -20.47 -13.61
CA LEU A 95 10.11 -21.65 -12.77
C LEU A 95 9.05 -22.57 -13.40
N THR A 96 7.97 -22.00 -13.96
CA THR A 96 6.96 -22.79 -14.66
C THR A 96 7.54 -23.45 -15.90
N ALA A 97 8.36 -22.74 -16.69
CA ALA A 97 9.06 -23.32 -17.83
C ALA A 97 10.00 -24.45 -17.41
N ALA A 98 10.80 -24.26 -16.35
CA ALA A 98 11.71 -25.29 -15.84
C ALA A 98 10.96 -26.53 -15.31
N CYS A 99 9.83 -26.33 -14.62
CA CYS A 99 9.01 -27.47 -14.18
C CYS A 99 8.43 -28.24 -15.36
N LEU A 100 7.94 -27.53 -16.39
CA LEU A 100 7.39 -28.15 -17.59
C LEU A 100 8.46 -28.91 -18.38
N THR A 101 9.68 -28.36 -18.52
CA THR A 101 10.77 -29.05 -19.21
C THR A 101 11.23 -30.29 -18.45
N LEU A 102 11.34 -30.23 -17.12
CA LEU A 102 11.66 -31.39 -16.29
C LEU A 102 10.59 -32.48 -16.40
N ALA A 103 9.31 -32.10 -16.34
CA ALA A 103 8.21 -33.04 -16.51
C ALA A 103 8.22 -33.69 -17.92
N ALA A 104 8.46 -32.90 -18.96
CA ALA A 104 8.55 -33.39 -20.34
C ALA A 104 9.73 -34.36 -20.56
N MET A 105 10.88 -34.12 -19.91
CA MET A 105 12.08 -34.97 -20.01
C MET A 105 11.98 -36.23 -19.16
N ALA A 106 11.21 -36.22 -18.07
CA ALA A 106 11.04 -37.39 -17.20
C ALA A 106 10.38 -38.57 -17.94
N VAL A 107 9.46 -38.30 -18.86
CA VAL A 107 8.73 -39.33 -19.63
C VAL A 107 9.65 -40.14 -20.57
N PRO A 108 10.41 -39.53 -21.51
CA PRO A 108 11.31 -40.27 -22.38
C PRO A 108 12.47 -40.91 -21.59
N LEU A 109 12.96 -40.25 -20.54
CA LEU A 109 14.02 -40.83 -19.69
C LEU A 109 13.52 -42.10 -18.97
N GLY A 110 12.29 -42.08 -18.46
CA GLY A 110 11.65 -43.25 -17.86
C GLY A 110 11.45 -44.38 -18.86
N LEU A 111 11.02 -44.06 -20.09
CA LEU A 111 10.86 -45.05 -21.17
C LEU A 111 12.22 -45.67 -21.57
N PHE A 112 13.26 -44.86 -21.69
CA PHE A 112 14.61 -45.29 -22.02
C PHE A 112 15.20 -46.20 -20.94
N LEU A 113 15.05 -45.84 -19.66
CA LEU A 113 15.47 -46.68 -18.53
C LEU A 113 14.68 -47.99 -18.47
N ALA A 114 13.38 -47.97 -18.77
CA ALA A 114 12.56 -49.18 -18.84
C ALA A 114 13.01 -50.09 -20.00
N ALA A 115 13.40 -49.51 -21.13
CA ALA A 115 13.92 -50.26 -22.28
C ALA A 115 15.31 -50.88 -22.00
N LEU A 116 16.19 -50.19 -21.27
CA LEU A 116 17.50 -50.73 -20.88
C LEU A 116 17.41 -51.89 -19.88
N ARG A 117 16.31 -51.98 -19.14
CA ARG A 117 16.09 -53.01 -18.11
C ARG A 117 15.42 -54.27 -18.68
N ARG A 118 15.06 -54.28 -19.97
CA ARG A 118 14.33 -55.35 -20.64
C ARG A 118 15.25 -56.15 -21.54
#